data_AF-A0A6M6BQU4-F1
#
_entry.id   AF-A0A6M6BQU4-F1
#
_cell.length_a   1.000
_cell.length_b   1.000
_cell.length_c   1.000
_cell.angle_alpha   90.00
_cell.angle_beta   90.00
_cell.angle_gamma   90.00
#
_symmetry.space_group_name_H-M   'P 1'
#
loop_
_entity.id
_entity.type
_entity.pdbx_description
1 polymer ?
#
loop_
_entity_poly.entity_id
_entity_poly.type
_entity_poly.pdbx_seq_one_letter_code
_entity_poly.pdbx_strand_id
1 'polypeptide(L)'
;MVGWSIWFLSRFDPAFAQEQYARYQQHFSTNLGLVRLYRERAGNYTSSYGDLDSGPLILGYSIPANAFAFADAVALGDLRNARRLQRLIGLGRREIETPTELHYGVRFVDLAVSPLAEALLLYSEFPVSSHSSIPQAAAHPAN
;
A
#
# COMPACT_ATOMS: atom_id res chain seq x y z
N MET A 1 3.91 -11.63 2.40
CA MET A 1 3.21 -10.35 2.59
C MET A 1 1.86 -10.38 1.88
N VAL A 2 0.73 -10.30 2.60
CA VAL A 2 -0.61 -10.53 2.01
C VAL A 2 -1.14 -9.31 1.23
N GLY A 3 -0.86 -8.10 1.71
CA GLY A 3 -1.39 -6.86 1.09
C GLY A 3 -0.92 -6.69 -0.36
N TRP A 4 0.39 -6.81 -0.63
CA TRP A 4 0.91 -6.75 -2.01
C TRP A 4 0.18 -7.70 -2.98
N SER A 5 -0.11 -8.93 -2.56
CA SER A 5 -0.82 -9.91 -3.38
C SER A 5 -2.26 -9.49 -3.68
N ILE A 6 -2.95 -8.83 -2.75
CA ILE A 6 -4.33 -8.36 -2.95
C ILE A 6 -4.35 -7.25 -4.01
N TRP A 7 -3.47 -6.25 -3.87
CA TRP A 7 -3.33 -5.19 -4.87
C TRP A 7 -2.98 -5.77 -6.25
N PHE A 8 -2.06 -6.73 -6.31
CA PHE A 8 -1.74 -7.40 -7.58
C PHE A 8 -2.97 -8.11 -8.17
N LEU A 9 -3.67 -8.92 -7.37
CA LEU A 9 -4.86 -9.65 -7.80
C LEU A 9 -5.99 -8.73 -8.26
N SER A 10 -6.12 -7.53 -7.68
CA SER A 10 -7.16 -6.57 -8.07
C SER A 10 -7.15 -6.21 -9.56
N ARG A 11 -6.01 -6.39 -10.25
CA ARG A 11 -5.87 -6.15 -11.69
C ARG A 11 -6.30 -7.31 -12.59
N PHE A 12 -6.35 -8.53 -12.06
CA PHE A 12 -6.59 -9.74 -12.84
C PHE A 12 -7.91 -10.41 -12.46
N ASP A 13 -8.22 -10.45 -11.16
CA ASP A 13 -9.45 -10.99 -10.60
C ASP A 13 -9.93 -10.09 -9.44
N PRO A 14 -10.66 -9.00 -9.76
CA PRO A 14 -11.11 -8.05 -8.74
C PRO A 14 -12.13 -8.66 -7.77
N ALA A 15 -12.90 -9.67 -8.18
CA ALA A 15 -13.85 -10.33 -7.30
C ALA A 15 -13.13 -11.13 -6.22
N PHE A 16 -12.15 -11.95 -6.61
CA PHE A 16 -11.33 -12.69 -5.65
C PHE A 16 -10.49 -11.76 -4.77
N ALA A 17 -9.95 -10.68 -5.33
CA ALA A 17 -9.24 -9.66 -4.57
C ALA A 17 -10.11 -9.02 -3.49
N GLN A 18 -11.39 -8.72 -3.80
CA GLN A 18 -12.35 -8.18 -2.84
C GLN A 18 -12.59 -9.15 -1.67
N GLU A 19 -12.72 -10.45 -1.95
CA GLU A 19 -12.88 -11.48 -0.92
C GLU A 19 -11.65 -11.57 -0.01
N GLN A 20 -10.45 -11.57 -0.61
CA GLN A 20 -9.20 -11.62 0.17
C GLN A 20 -9.01 -10.34 0.97
N TYR A 21 -9.40 -9.19 0.43
CA TYR A 21 -9.37 -7.92 1.15
C TYR A 21 -10.27 -7.93 2.38
N ALA A 22 -11.50 -8.44 2.27
CA ALA A 22 -12.41 -8.56 3.41
C ALA A 22 -11.80 -9.43 4.53
N ARG A 23 -11.20 -10.58 4.16
CA ARG A 23 -10.49 -11.47 5.10
C ARG A 23 -9.26 -10.79 5.71
N TYR A 24 -8.51 -10.05 4.91
CA TYR A 24 -7.34 -9.30 5.37
C TYR A 24 -7.72 -8.25 6.40
N GLN A 25 -8.79 -7.48 6.12
CA GLN A 25 -9.36 -6.54 7.09
C GLN A 25 -9.79 -7.25 8.38
N GLN A 26 -10.43 -8.42 8.29
CA GLN A 26 -10.91 -9.14 9.46
C GLN A 26 -9.78 -9.67 10.36
N HIS A 27 -8.71 -10.22 9.76
CA HIS A 27 -7.70 -10.97 10.50
C HIS A 27 -6.43 -10.18 10.84
N PHE A 28 -6.10 -9.14 10.08
CA PHE A 28 -4.82 -8.44 10.19
C PHE A 28 -4.96 -7.00 10.68
N SER A 29 -6.18 -6.45 10.71
CA SER A 29 -6.37 -5.05 11.04
C SER A 29 -6.86 -4.82 12.48
N THR A 30 -6.52 -3.65 13.01
CA THR A 30 -7.09 -3.11 14.24
C THR A 30 -7.64 -1.72 13.93
N ASN A 31 -8.94 -1.55 14.13
CA ASN A 31 -9.63 -0.28 13.89
C ASN A 31 -9.64 0.56 15.17
N LEU A 32 -9.04 1.75 15.13
CA LEU A 32 -8.98 2.70 16.24
C LEU A 32 -9.85 3.95 15.93
N GLY A 33 -10.91 3.77 15.15
CA GLY A 33 -11.85 4.84 14.79
C GLY A 33 -11.36 5.69 13.62
N LEU A 34 -10.55 6.71 13.92
CA LEU A 34 -10.04 7.69 12.94
C LEU A 34 -8.87 7.16 12.10
N VAL A 35 -8.16 6.17 12.63
CA VAL A 35 -7.06 5.46 11.99
C VAL A 35 -7.32 3.95 12.04
N ARG A 36 -6.66 3.20 11.16
CA ARG A 36 -6.65 1.73 11.16
C ARG A 36 -5.23 1.27 10.96
N LEU A 37 -4.83 0.25 11.71
CA LEU A 37 -3.50 -0.33 11.68
C LEU A 37 -3.57 -1.74 11.10
N TYR A 38 -2.54 -2.14 10.36
CA TYR A 38 -2.40 -3.48 9.78
C TYR A 38 -1.13 -4.16 10.23
N ARG A 39 -1.28 -5.44 10.58
CA ARG A 39 -0.19 -6.31 11.04
C ARG A 39 0.47 -7.01 9.87
N GLU A 40 1.73 -7.37 10.06
CA GLU A 40 2.47 -8.19 9.10
C GLU A 40 1.98 -9.65 9.11
N ARG A 41 1.65 -10.17 10.30
CA ARG A 41 1.23 -11.56 10.51
C ARG A 41 -0.03 -11.62 11.38
N ALA A 42 -1.01 -12.43 10.98
CA ALA A 42 -2.25 -12.60 11.74
C ALA A 42 -1.96 -13.20 13.13
N GLY A 43 -2.70 -12.75 14.15
CA GLY A 43 -2.62 -13.28 15.51
C GLY A 43 -1.35 -12.94 16.32
N ASN A 44 -0.30 -12.42 15.68
CA ASN A 44 0.97 -12.15 16.35
C ASN A 44 1.11 -10.68 16.75
N TYR A 45 1.32 -10.46 18.04
CA TYR A 45 1.65 -9.15 18.62
C TYR A 45 3.10 -9.17 19.10
N THR A 46 4.03 -9.30 18.16
CA THR A 46 5.46 -9.34 18.45
C THR A 46 6.12 -8.03 18.03
N SER A 47 6.96 -7.47 18.88
CA SER A 47 7.90 -6.43 18.48
C SER A 47 9.23 -7.08 18.12
N SER A 48 9.67 -6.91 16.87
CA SER A 48 10.94 -7.42 16.37
C SER A 48 11.43 -6.49 15.26
N TYR A 49 12.67 -6.68 14.81
CA TYR A 49 13.19 -5.89 13.69
C TYR A 49 12.56 -6.26 12.33
N GLY A 50 11.62 -7.24 12.31
CA GLY A 50 11.04 -7.78 11.08
C GLY A 50 12.05 -8.48 10.20
N ASP A 51 11.65 -8.73 8.96
CA ASP A 51 12.54 -9.05 7.83
C ASP A 51 12.76 -7.80 6.96
N LEU A 52 13.54 -7.93 5.88
CA LEU A 52 13.88 -6.81 4.98
C LEU A 52 12.63 -6.06 4.47
N ASP A 53 11.54 -6.78 4.24
CA ASP A 53 10.33 -6.25 3.61
C ASP A 53 9.37 -5.61 4.60
N SER A 54 9.44 -6.01 5.87
CA SER A 54 8.56 -5.53 6.95
C SER A 54 9.20 -4.46 7.82
N GLY A 55 10.54 -4.44 7.93
CA GLY A 55 11.24 -3.54 8.84
C GLY A 55 10.76 -3.68 10.29
N PRO A 56 11.06 -2.70 11.16
CA PRO A 56 10.68 -2.72 12.56
C PRO A 56 9.17 -2.94 12.76
N LEU A 57 8.85 -4.01 13.48
CA LEU A 57 7.51 -4.34 13.94
C LEU A 57 7.29 -3.72 15.32
N ILE A 58 6.24 -2.92 15.47
CA ILE A 58 5.79 -2.41 16.76
C ILE A 58 4.44 -3.06 17.05
N LEU A 59 4.40 -3.93 18.07
CA LEU A 59 3.18 -4.69 18.43
C LEU A 59 2.58 -5.48 17.25
N GLY A 60 3.44 -5.97 16.35
CA GLY A 60 3.05 -6.70 15.13
C GLY A 60 2.65 -5.82 13.94
N TYR A 61 2.55 -4.51 14.11
CA TYR A 61 2.29 -3.55 13.02
C TYR A 61 3.60 -3.12 12.37
N SER A 62 3.59 -3.01 11.04
CA SER A 62 4.75 -2.59 10.25
C SER A 62 4.38 -1.42 9.34
N ILE A 63 5.33 -0.53 9.07
CA ILE A 63 5.12 0.56 8.10
C ILE A 63 4.75 0.00 6.72
N PRO A 64 5.47 -1.02 6.20
CA PRO A 64 5.12 -1.64 4.93
C PRO A 64 3.70 -2.22 4.90
N ALA A 65 3.27 -2.99 5.91
CA ALA A 65 1.92 -3.56 5.95
C ALA A 65 0.82 -2.49 5.84
N ASN A 66 1.01 -1.34 6.48
CA ASN A 66 0.05 -0.24 6.38
C ASN A 66 0.06 0.44 5.01
N ALA A 67 1.24 0.56 4.36
CA ALA A 67 1.34 1.07 3.00
C ALA A 67 0.66 0.13 1.98
N PHE A 68 0.86 -1.19 2.10
CA PHE A 68 0.17 -2.16 1.25
C PHE A 68 -1.34 -2.15 1.47
N ALA A 69 -1.79 -2.11 2.73
CA ALA A 69 -3.21 -2.01 3.04
C ALA A 69 -3.85 -0.72 2.49
N PHE A 70 -3.08 0.37 2.40
CA PHE A 70 -3.53 1.62 1.79
C PHE A 70 -3.73 1.43 0.29
N ALA A 71 -2.75 0.83 -0.40
CA ALA A 71 -2.86 0.53 -1.82
C ALA A 71 -4.05 -0.40 -2.13
N ASP A 72 -4.27 -1.44 -1.32
CA ASP A 72 -5.44 -2.32 -1.44
C ASP A 72 -6.74 -1.54 -1.32
N ALA A 73 -6.82 -0.64 -0.32
CA ALA A 73 -8.00 0.18 -0.09
C ALA A 73 -8.29 1.11 -1.27
N VAL A 74 -7.25 1.70 -1.87
CA VAL A 74 -7.38 2.55 -3.07
C VAL A 74 -7.81 1.71 -4.28
N ALA A 75 -7.13 0.59 -4.54
CA ALA A 75 -7.38 -0.27 -5.70
C ALA A 75 -8.79 -0.87 -5.70
N LEU A 76 -9.33 -1.20 -4.53
CA LEU A 76 -10.66 -1.80 -4.36
C LEU A 76 -11.76 -0.77 -4.00
N GLY A 77 -11.44 0.53 -4.04
CA GLY A 77 -12.43 1.59 -3.84
C GLY A 77 -12.93 1.77 -2.40
N ASP A 78 -12.28 1.19 -1.39
CA ASP A 78 -12.59 1.43 0.04
C ASP A 78 -12.02 2.79 0.49
N LEU A 79 -12.62 3.88 0.00
CA LEU A 79 -12.20 5.25 0.28
C LEU A 79 -12.23 5.59 1.77
N ARG A 80 -13.11 4.95 2.55
CA ARG A 80 -13.20 5.17 3.99
C ARG A 80 -11.94 4.65 4.68
N ASN A 81 -11.51 3.44 4.32
CA ASN A 81 -10.31 2.86 4.89
C ASN A 81 -9.04 3.52 4.34
N ALA A 82 -9.01 3.86 3.05
CA ALA A 82 -7.92 4.60 2.44
C ALA A 82 -7.63 5.91 3.21
N ARG A 83 -8.67 6.70 3.54
CA ARG A 83 -8.52 7.93 4.35
C ARG A 83 -7.97 7.66 5.75
N ARG A 84 -8.38 6.57 6.41
CA ARG A 84 -7.86 6.21 7.74
C ARG A 84 -6.38 5.87 7.70
N LEU A 85 -5.97 5.12 6.69
CA LEU A 85 -4.59 4.73 6.47
C LEU A 85 -3.73 5.92 6.05
N GLN A 86 -4.25 6.79 5.18
CA GLN A 86 -3.58 8.03 4.79
C GLN A 86 -3.32 8.94 6.00
N ARG A 87 -4.26 9.06 6.95
CA ARG A 87 -4.01 9.78 8.21
C ARG A 87 -2.88 9.15 9.02
N LEU A 88 -2.92 7.83 9.20
CA LEU A 88 -1.90 7.10 9.94
C LEU A 88 -0.51 7.30 9.30
N ILE A 89 -0.40 7.07 7.99
CA ILE A 89 0.82 7.23 7.21
C ILE A 89 1.29 8.68 7.27
N GLY A 90 0.39 9.65 7.12
CA GLY A 90 0.66 11.08 7.20
C GLY A 90 1.26 11.53 8.53
N LEU A 91 0.90 10.86 9.65
CA LEU A 91 1.51 11.12 10.97
C LEU A 91 2.94 10.59 11.05
N GLY A 92 3.19 9.43 10.45
CA GLY A 92 4.47 8.71 10.55
C GLY A 92 5.50 9.06 9.47
N ARG A 93 5.08 9.63 8.33
CA ARG A 93 5.96 9.92 7.20
C ARG A 93 6.64 11.28 7.28
N ARG A 94 7.84 11.35 6.71
CA ARG A 94 8.52 12.58 6.30
C ARG A 94 8.71 12.53 4.79
N GLU A 95 8.41 13.65 4.14
CA GLU A 95 8.64 13.84 2.72
C GLU A 95 10.04 14.39 2.49
N ILE A 96 10.75 13.80 1.54
CA ILE A 96 12.11 14.18 1.13
C ILE A 96 12.04 14.43 -0.37
N GLU A 97 12.01 15.71 -0.73
CA GLU A 97 11.93 16.16 -2.11
C GLU A 97 13.26 16.76 -2.54
N THR A 98 13.75 16.32 -3.70
CA THR A 98 14.89 16.90 -4.41
C THR A 98 14.42 17.35 -5.80
N PRO A 99 15.23 18.11 -6.56
CA PRO A 99 14.85 18.50 -7.93
C PRO A 99 14.53 17.34 -8.88
N THR A 100 14.99 16.13 -8.57
CA THR A 100 14.87 14.95 -9.44
C THR A 100 14.08 13.80 -8.82
N GLU A 101 13.81 13.83 -7.52
CA GLU A 101 13.30 12.68 -6.78
C GLU A 101 12.35 13.09 -5.66
N LEU A 102 11.32 12.27 -5.44
CA LEU A 102 10.42 12.34 -4.31
C LEU A 102 10.47 10.99 -3.57
N HIS A 103 10.85 11.03 -2.30
CA HIS A 103 10.90 9.85 -1.44
C HIS A 103 10.25 10.11 -0.08
N TYR A 104 9.74 9.03 0.54
CA TYR A 104 9.19 9.03 1.88
C TYR A 104 10.14 8.32 2.85
N GLY A 105 10.46 9.03 3.94
CA GLY A 105 11.13 8.48 5.11
C GLY A 105 10.20 8.38 6.31
N VAL A 106 10.72 7.85 7.42
CA VAL A 106 10.03 7.88 8.72
C VAL A 106 10.32 9.21 9.43
N ARG A 107 9.30 9.82 10.04
CA ARG A 107 9.38 11.20 10.55
C ARG A 107 10.35 11.39 11.71
N PHE A 108 10.36 10.45 12.65
CA PHE A 108 11.04 10.63 13.94
C PHE A 108 12.31 9.78 14.09
N VAL A 109 12.61 8.93 13.10
CA VAL A 109 13.74 8.00 13.12
C VAL A 109 14.28 7.87 11.72
N ASP A 110 15.61 7.83 11.58
CA ASP A 110 16.24 7.51 10.30
C ASP A 110 16.17 6.00 10.07
N LEU A 111 15.14 5.59 9.33
CA LEU A 111 14.82 4.20 9.07
C LEU A 111 14.54 4.03 7.59
N ALA A 112 15.21 3.05 6.97
CA ALA A 112 14.96 2.68 5.60
C ALA A 112 13.50 2.21 5.41
N VAL A 113 12.84 2.74 4.39
CA VAL A 113 11.50 2.30 3.98
C VAL A 113 11.67 1.24 2.90
N SER A 114 10.82 0.20 2.93
CA SER A 114 10.78 -0.81 1.87
C SER A 114 10.52 -0.13 0.52
N PRO A 115 11.40 -0.29 -0.50
CA PRO A 115 11.22 0.37 -1.79
C PRO A 115 9.90 0.03 -2.46
N LEU A 116 9.43 -1.22 -2.31
CA LEU A 116 8.15 -1.64 -2.86
C LEU A 116 6.98 -0.97 -2.14
N ALA A 117 7.05 -0.87 -0.81
CA ALA A 117 6.00 -0.22 -0.02
C ALA A 117 5.88 1.27 -0.37
N GLU A 118 7.03 1.94 -0.51
CA GLU A 118 7.10 3.35 -0.92
C GLU A 118 6.54 3.56 -2.34
N ALA A 119 6.98 2.75 -3.30
CA ALA A 119 6.50 2.84 -4.68
C ALA A 119 4.98 2.63 -4.77
N LEU A 120 4.43 1.68 -4.00
CA LEU A 120 2.99 1.43 -3.99
C LEU A 120 2.21 2.57 -3.32
N LEU A 121 2.78 3.14 -2.25
CA LEU A 121 2.19 4.30 -1.58
C LEU A 121 2.11 5.48 -2.54
N LEU A 122 3.21 5.85 -3.19
CA LEU A 122 3.27 6.92 -4.19
C LEU A 122 2.27 6.66 -5.34
N TYR A 123 2.27 5.44 -5.89
CA TYR A 123 1.31 5.07 -6.93
C TYR A 123 -0.14 5.21 -6.48
N SER A 124 -0.44 4.90 -5.23
CA SER A 124 -1.82 4.90 -4.71
C SER A 124 -2.30 6.30 -4.29
N GLU A 125 -1.38 7.21 -3.97
CA GLU A 125 -1.69 8.63 -3.74
C GLU A 125 -1.88 9.39 -5.06
N PHE A 126 -1.13 9.00 -6.09
CA PHE A 126 -1.21 9.57 -7.43
C PHE A 126 -1.54 8.47 -8.44
N PRO A 127 -2.74 7.85 -8.34
CA PRO A 127 -3.11 6.79 -9.26
C PRO A 127 -3.06 7.37 -10.67
N VAL A 128 -2.22 6.76 -11.52
CA VAL A 128 -2.22 7.06 -12.95
C VAL A 128 -3.65 6.84 -13.40
N SER A 129 -4.33 7.92 -13.77
CA SER A 129 -5.70 7.84 -14.25
C SER A 129 -5.69 6.87 -15.43
N SER A 130 -6.36 5.74 -15.28
CA SER A 130 -6.45 4.74 -16.34
C SER A 130 -7.40 5.27 -17.42
N HIS A 131 -6.95 6.26 -18.17
CA HIS A 131 -7.56 6.75 -19.40
C HIS A 131 -6.47 7.25 -20.34
N SER A 132 -6.15 6.44 -21.35
CA SER A 132 -6.20 6.82 -22.78
C SER A 132 -5.49 5.75 -23.61
N SER A 133 -6.29 5.06 -24.43
CA SER A 133 -5.92 4.42 -25.69
C SER A 133 -4.42 4.30 -25.98
N ILE A 134 -3.90 3.08 -25.94
CA ILE A 134 -2.86 2.69 -26.91
C ILE A 134 -3.44 3.07 -28.28
N PRO A 135 -2.85 3.99 -29.06
CA PRO A 135 -3.24 4.13 -30.46
C PRO A 135 -3.01 2.77 -31.10
N GLN A 136 -4.06 2.12 -31.60
CA GLN A 136 -3.86 1.01 -32.53
C GLN A 136 -2.93 1.54 -33.62
N ALA A 137 -1.72 0.97 -33.69
CA ALA A 137 -0.82 1.24 -34.80
C ALA A 137 -1.62 0.99 -36.08
N ALA A 138 -1.82 2.05 -36.87
CA ALA A 138 -2.51 1.95 -38.13
C ALA A 138 -1.85 0.83 -38.94
N ALA A 139 -2.62 -0.21 -39.25
CA ALA A 139 -2.20 -1.26 -40.14
C ALA A 139 -1.67 -0.61 -41.42
N HIS A 140 -0.39 -0.84 -41.73
CA HIS A 140 0.20 -0.43 -42.99
C HIS A 140 -0.64 -1.02 -44.13
N PRO A 141 -1.09 -0.23 -45.12
CA PRO A 141 -1.63 -0.79 -46.34
C PRO A 141 -0.48 -1.53 -47.04
N ALA A 142 -0.70 -2.81 -47.32
CA ALA A 142 0.17 -3.57 -48.21
C ALA A 142 0.13 -2.91 -49.60
N ASN A 143 1.30 -2.55 -50.11
CA ASN A 143 1.51 -2.25 -51.53
C ASN A 143 1.50 -3.54 -52.33
#